data_AF-A0A1Y3ZUD0-F1
#
_entry.id   AF-A0A1Y3ZUD0-F1
#
_cell.length_a   1.000
_cell.length_b   1.000
_cell.length_c   1.000
_cell.angle_alpha   90.00
_cell.angle_beta   90.00
_cell.angle_gamma   90.00
#
_symmetry.space_group_name_H-M   'P 1'
#
loop_
_entity.id
_entity.type
_entity.pdbx_description
1 polymer ?
#
loop_
_entity_poly.entity_id
_entity_poly.type
_entity_poly.pdbx_seq_one_letter_code
_entity_poly.pdbx_strand_id
1 'polypeptide(L)'
;MEIGRRIAELRETTGWTTNRLANLCGLSQSFLRSVELGEKGISVENLQLICDTLHISLRDFFDIPSDQDTEQDRLLRQITKLTEEQKLALIGFLETMVK
;
A
#
# COMPACT_ATOMS: atom_id res chain seq x y z
N MET A 1 -5.00 -5.94 -8.87
CA MET A 1 -4.14 -4.78 -8.55
C MET A 1 -2.92 -4.87 -9.44
N GLU A 2 -2.69 -3.87 -10.29
CA GLU A 2 -1.47 -3.81 -11.10
C GLU A 2 -0.38 -3.11 -10.28
N ILE A 3 0.65 -3.86 -9.83
CA ILE A 3 1.74 -3.34 -8.99
C ILE A 3 2.38 -2.10 -9.62
N GLY A 4 2.64 -2.15 -10.93
CA GLY A 4 3.20 -1.04 -11.69
C GLY A 4 2.39 0.25 -11.61
N ARG A 5 1.06 0.12 -11.78
CA ARG A 5 0.14 1.26 -11.67
C ARG A 5 0.17 1.87 -10.28
N ARG A 6 0.18 1.04 -9.23
CA ARG A 6 0.24 1.52 -7.84
C ARG A 6 1.54 2.29 -7.55
N ILE A 7 2.67 1.81 -8.07
CA ILE A 7 3.95 2.52 -7.98
C ILE A 7 3.85 3.90 -8.64
N ALA A 8 3.28 3.97 -9.85
CA ALA A 8 3.10 5.23 -10.57
C ALA A 8 2.21 6.21 -9.79
N GLU A 9 1.08 5.74 -9.23
CA GLU A 9 0.18 6.56 -8.41
C GLU A 9 0.90 7.17 -7.20
N LEU A 10 1.63 6.35 -6.43
CA LEU A 10 2.38 6.82 -5.25
C LEU A 10 3.54 7.76 -5.62
N ARG A 11 4.17 7.52 -6.77
CA ARG A 11 5.19 8.43 -7.30
C ARG A 11 4.59 9.78 -7.69
N GLU A 12 3.39 9.78 -8.26
CA GLU A 12 2.70 11.00 -8.69
C GLU A 12 2.20 11.81 -7.49
N THR A 13 1.69 11.18 -6.43
CA THR A 13 1.30 11.89 -5.19
C THR A 13 2.48 12.57 -4.51
N THR A 14 3.69 12.05 -4.66
CA THR A 14 4.93 12.68 -4.17
C THR A 14 5.50 13.74 -5.13
N GLY A 15 4.90 13.91 -6.32
CA GLY A 15 5.33 14.87 -7.33
C GLY A 15 6.66 14.52 -8.00
N TRP A 16 7.04 13.24 -8.01
CA TRP A 16 8.32 12.78 -8.55
C TRP A 16 8.20 12.28 -9.99
N THR A 17 9.25 12.50 -10.78
CA THR A 17 9.39 11.87 -12.10
C THR A 17 9.86 10.43 -11.96
N THR A 18 9.56 9.57 -12.93
CA THR A 18 10.06 8.17 -12.95
C THR A 18 11.59 8.12 -12.83
N ASN A 19 12.30 9.04 -13.49
CA ASN A 19 13.76 9.13 -13.37
C ASN A 19 14.20 9.47 -11.93
N ARG A 20 13.53 10.42 -11.28
CA ARG A 20 13.85 10.80 -9.90
C ARG A 20 13.67 9.62 -8.95
N LEU A 21 12.53 8.93 -9.01
CA LEU A 21 12.28 7.75 -8.17
C LEU A 21 13.29 6.64 -8.45
N ALA A 22 13.57 6.34 -9.73
CA ALA A 22 14.54 5.31 -10.09
C ALA A 22 15.93 5.58 -9.49
N ASN A 23 16.43 6.82 -9.61
CA ASN A 23 17.73 7.19 -9.03
C ASN A 23 17.75 7.07 -7.51
N LEU A 24 16.68 7.50 -6.82
CA LEU A 24 16.60 7.40 -5.36
C LEU A 24 16.57 5.94 -4.89
N CYS A 25 15.92 5.05 -5.63
CA CYS A 25 15.86 3.62 -5.34
C CYS A 25 17.12 2.85 -5.78
N GLY A 26 18.07 3.48 -6.50
CA GLY A 26 19.21 2.79 -7.11
C GLY A 26 18.82 1.85 -8.27
N LEU A 27 17.69 2.12 -8.93
CA LEU A 27 17.17 1.36 -10.06
C LEU A 27 17.41 2.09 -11.38
N SER A 28 17.41 1.38 -12.50
CA SER A 28 17.44 2.04 -13.81
C SER A 28 16.08 2.65 -14.16
N GLN A 29 16.09 3.86 -14.74
CA GLN A 29 14.86 4.53 -15.18
C GLN A 29 14.07 3.67 -16.17
N SER A 30 14.75 2.98 -17.09
CA SER A 30 14.10 2.12 -18.08
C SER A 30 13.41 0.92 -17.44
N PHE A 31 14.02 0.31 -16.42
CA PHE A 31 13.40 -0.76 -15.65
C PHE A 31 12.14 -0.26 -14.93
N LEU A 32 12.26 0.83 -14.15
CA LEU A 32 11.12 1.37 -13.41
C LEU A 32 9.98 1.78 -14.34
N ARG A 33 10.29 2.37 -15.50
CA ARG A 33 9.28 2.71 -16.51
C ARG A 33 8.56 1.49 -17.05
N SER A 34 9.27 0.42 -17.42
CA SER A 34 8.64 -0.81 -17.89
C SER A 34 7.81 -1.49 -16.79
N VAL A 35 8.22 -1.37 -15.53
CA VAL A 35 7.40 -1.83 -14.39
C VAL A 35 6.12 -1.00 -14.28
N GLU A 36 6.20 0.34 -14.31
CA GLU A 36 5.04 1.24 -14.24
C GLU A 36 4.04 1.00 -15.39
N LEU A 37 4.53 0.65 -16.58
CA LEU A 37 3.72 0.29 -17.76
C LEU A 37 3.15 -1.14 -17.72
N GLY A 38 3.53 -1.95 -16.73
CA GLY A 38 3.11 -3.36 -16.63
C GLY A 38 3.81 -4.30 -17.62
N GLU A 39 4.84 -3.84 -18.32
CA GLU A 39 5.62 -4.64 -19.28
C GLU A 39 6.57 -5.62 -18.58
N LYS A 40 6.98 -5.28 -17.34
CA LYS A 40 7.87 -6.11 -16.52
C LYS A 40 7.33 -6.24 -15.10
N GLY A 41 7.49 -7.43 -14.54
CA GLY A 41 7.34 -7.66 -13.11
C GLY A 41 8.49 -7.02 -12.32
N ILE A 42 8.27 -6.83 -11.03
CA ILE A 42 9.26 -6.35 -10.07
C ILE A 42 9.46 -7.42 -8.98
N SER A 43 10.70 -7.59 -8.52
CA SER A 43 10.96 -8.46 -7.38
C SER A 43 10.51 -7.80 -6.07
N VAL A 44 10.31 -8.62 -5.03
CA VAL A 44 9.93 -8.10 -3.71
C VAL A 44 11.04 -7.22 -3.13
N GLU A 45 12.33 -7.52 -3.38
CA GLU A 45 13.44 -6.68 -2.90
C GLU A 45 13.40 -5.28 -3.54
N ASN A 46 13.19 -5.21 -4.86
CA ASN A 46 13.10 -3.93 -5.57
C ASN A 46 11.84 -3.15 -5.19
N LEU A 47 10.73 -3.84 -4.93
CA LEU A 47 9.51 -3.19 -4.43
C LEU A 47 9.72 -2.62 -3.02
N GLN A 48 10.45 -3.33 -2.16
CA GLN A 48 10.80 -2.84 -0.82
C GLN A 48 11.62 -1.55 -0.93
N LEU A 49 12.63 -1.49 -1.81
CA LEU A 49 13.42 -0.27 -2.04
C LEU A 49 12.55 0.92 -2.45
N ILE A 50 11.56 0.70 -3.31
CA ILE A 50 10.61 1.73 -3.72
C ILE A 50 9.74 2.18 -2.54
N CYS A 51 9.22 1.24 -1.75
CA CYS A 51 8.39 1.56 -0.57
C CYS A 51 9.18 2.35 0.47
N ASP A 52 10.42 1.96 0.75
CA ASP A 52 11.32 2.65 1.68
C ASP A 52 11.60 4.08 1.21
N THR A 53 11.84 4.25 -0.09
CA THR A 53 12.09 5.56 -0.72
C THR A 53 10.86 6.47 -0.69
N LEU A 54 9.65 5.88 -0.79
CA LEU A 54 8.38 6.57 -0.70
C LEU A 54 7.88 6.73 0.75
N HIS A 55 8.65 6.25 1.73
CA HIS A 55 8.32 6.28 3.16
C HIS A 55 7.00 5.61 3.51
N ILE A 56 6.70 4.48 2.86
CA ILE A 56 5.55 3.63 3.16
C ILE A 56 6.01 2.20 3.46
N SER A 57 5.24 1.44 4.23
CA SER A 57 5.53 0.01 4.39
C SER A 57 5.00 -0.79 3.21
N LEU A 58 5.55 -2.00 2.98
CA LEU A 58 4.95 -2.95 2.03
C LEU A 58 3.49 -3.25 2.39
N ARG A 59 3.16 -3.30 3.69
CA ARG A 59 1.78 -3.48 4.14
C ARG A 59 0.89 -2.36 3.60
N ASP A 60 1.29 -1.11 3.75
CA ASP A 60 0.51 0.05 3.26
C ASP A 60 0.41 0.08 1.74
N PHE A 61 1.44 -0.40 1.04
CA PHE A 61 1.41 -0.54 -0.40
C PHE A 61 0.29 -1.48 -0.87
N PHE A 62 0.12 -2.61 -0.17
CA PHE A 62 -0.91 -3.63 -0.46
C PHE A 62 -2.24 -3.40 0.27
N ASP A 63 -2.32 -2.47 1.24
CA ASP A 63 -3.54 -2.17 2.01
C ASP A 63 -4.52 -1.30 1.21
N ILE A 64 -4.96 -1.80 0.06
CA ILE A 64 -5.94 -1.14 -0.81
C ILE A 64 -7.26 -1.91 -0.72
N PRO A 65 -8.39 -1.21 -0.49
CA PRO A 65 -9.71 -1.78 -0.70
C PRO A 65 -9.84 -2.40 -2.09
N SER A 66 -10.10 -3.70 -2.12
CA SER A 66 -10.40 -4.48 -3.31
C SER A 66 -11.91 -4.68 -3.37
N ASP A 67 -12.48 -4.66 -4.57
CA ASP A 67 -13.89 -5.05 -4.77
C ASP A 67 -14.17 -6.52 -4.37
N GLN A 68 -13.12 -7.30 -4.13
CA GLN A 68 -13.19 -8.68 -3.63
C GLN A 68 -13.08 -8.80 -2.10
N ASP A 69 -12.89 -7.69 -1.38
CA ASP A 69 -12.81 -7.76 0.08
C ASP A 69 -14.12 -8.25 0.67
N THR A 70 -14.05 -9.23 1.57
CA THR A 70 -15.21 -9.65 2.33
C THR A 70 -15.62 -8.56 3.34
N GLU A 71 -16.84 -8.64 3.85
CA GLU A 71 -17.28 -7.76 4.95
C GLU A 71 -16.33 -7.85 6.16
N GLN A 72 -15.75 -9.03 6.39
CA GLN A 72 -14.78 -9.31 7.45
C GLN A 72 -13.45 -8.57 7.21
N ASP A 73 -12.93 -8.58 5.98
CA ASP A 73 -11.70 -7.86 5.61
C ASP A 73 -11.86 -6.35 5.80
N ARG A 74 -13.03 -5.82 5.42
CA ARG A 74 -13.36 -4.40 5.60
C ARG A 74 -13.40 -4.02 7.09
N LEU A 75 -14.02 -4.86 7.93
CA LEU A 75 -14.08 -4.65 9.37
C LEU A 75 -12.69 -4.68 10.00
N LEU A 76 -11.88 -5.69 9.67
CA LEU A 76 -10.50 -5.82 10.19
C LEU A 76 -9.64 -4.63 9.83
N ARG A 77 -9.68 -4.14 8.60
CA ARG A 77 -8.94 -2.93 8.20
C ARG A 77 -9.34 -1.70 8.99
N GLN A 78 -10.63 -1.53 9.28
CA GLN A 78 -11.09 -0.42 10.12
C GLN A 78 -10.58 -0.56 11.55
N ILE A 79 -10.69 -1.75 12.15
CA ILE A 79 -10.20 -2.03 13.51
C ILE A 79 -8.70 -1.75 13.62
N THR A 80 -7.91 -2.12 12.61
CA THR A 80 -6.45 -1.88 12.64
C THR A 80 -6.05 -0.41 12.61
N LYS A 81 -6.94 0.49 12.15
CA LYS A 81 -6.70 1.95 12.08
C LYS A 81 -7.12 2.69 13.35
N LEU A 82 -7.82 2.03 14.27
CA LEU A 82 -8.29 2.63 15.52
C LEU A 82 -7.16 2.80 16.55
N THR A 83 -7.27 3.82 17.38
CA THR A 83 -6.44 3.96 18.59
C THR A 83 -6.80 2.91 19.64
N GLU A 84 -5.92 2.68 20.63
CA GLU A 84 -6.22 1.74 21.72
C GLU A 84 -7.51 2.11 22.48
N GLU A 85 -7.73 3.41 22.71
CA GLU A 85 -8.97 3.89 23.34
C GLU A 85 -10.21 3.59 22.48
N GLN A 86 -10.12 3.80 21.16
CA GLN A 86 -11.20 3.50 20.23
C GLN A 86 -11.47 1.99 20.12
N LYS A 87 -10.43 1.15 20.18
CA LYS A 87 -10.58 -0.32 20.19
C LYS A 87 -11.32 -0.79 21.43
N LEU A 88 -10.98 -0.26 22.61
CA LEU A 88 -11.67 -0.58 23.86
C LEU A 88 -13.15 -0.17 23.82
N ALA A 89 -13.43 1.03 23.30
CA ALA A 89 -14.81 1.48 23.12
C ALA A 89 -15.59 0.57 22.15
N LEU A 90 -14.97 0.14 21.05
CA LEU A 90 -15.57 -0.79 20.10
C LEU A 90 -15.82 -2.18 20.71
N ILE A 91 -14.86 -2.71 21.48
CA ILE A 91 -15.04 -3.99 22.19
C ILE A 91 -16.26 -3.91 23.11
N GLY A 92 -16.34 -2.88 23.95
CA GLY A 92 -17.48 -2.70 24.85
C GLY A 92 -18.81 -2.58 24.10
N PHE A 93 -18.82 -1.89 22.95
CA PHE A 93 -20.00 -1.84 22.08
C PHE A 93 -20.40 -3.22 21.55
N LEU A 94 -19.45 -3.99 21.00
CA LEU A 94 -19.73 -5.33 20.46
C LEU A 94 -20.25 -6.29 21.55
N GLU A 95 -19.71 -6.22 22.77
CA GLU A 95 -20.21 -6.97 23.92
C GLU A 95 -21.67 -6.65 24.24
N THR A 96 -22.16 -5.43 23.97
CA THR A 96 -23.59 -5.11 24.14
C THR A 96 -24.50 -5.74 23.08
N MET A 97 -23.94 -6.09 21.91
CA MET A 97 -24.68 -6.66 20.78
C MET A 97 -24.72 -8.19 20.78
N VAL A 98 -23.76 -8.84 21.42
CA VAL A 98 -23.72 -10.30 21.57
C VAL A 98 -24.64 -10.69 22.74
N LYS A 99 -25.92 -10.90 22.44
CA LYS A 99 -26.90 -11.56 23.31
C LYS A 99 -27.34 -12.89 22.72
#